data_AF-A8WRS1-F1
#
_entry.id   AF-A8WRS1-F1
#
_cell.length_a   1.000
_cell.length_b   1.000
_cell.length_c   1.000
_cell.angle_alpha   90.00
_cell.angle_beta   90.00
_cell.angle_gamma   90.00
#
_symmetry.space_group_name_H-M   'P 1'
#
loop_
_entity.id
_entity.type
_entity.pdbx_description
1 polymer ?
#
loop_
_entity_poly.entity_id
_entity_poly.type
_entity_poly.pdbx_seq_one_letter_code
_entity_poly.pdbx_strand_id
1 'polypeptide(L)'
;MSSDYRCPFDDLLILDFEATCEKDNYDYPPEIIQFSVAVLNTREKIIREDVSFNKYVRPVINPQLTDFCAELTGINQDTIDKADTFPEVYDQFTAWLNKHNIQEKRFAFVCDSRQDMWRFAQYQFLLNKQPLPTIFRQWVNLGHLYEQDFRKAQQQDIWGPSFIEKMSGFYNIPFNGHNHNAMDECAFLAKVTKRVLDDGNLVNINESLKCISGPRNVPFNIDPKWKASFVSSCKVFEAMLPLVATRTKRYYIVDNYGKCLYCFNADCTGTDHKQYPGYLYEQLKEPSVFAITAGLMKE
;
A
#
# COMPACT_ATOMS: atom_id res chain seq x y z
N MET A 1 23.32 12.89 -24.71
CA MET A 1 23.20 11.48 -24.24
C MET A 1 22.14 11.49 -23.17
N SER A 2 20.94 10.95 -23.42
CA SER A 2 19.93 10.84 -22.36
C SER A 2 20.48 9.85 -21.33
N SER A 3 20.81 10.30 -20.13
CA SER A 3 21.25 9.39 -19.06
C SER A 3 20.16 8.36 -18.80
N ASP A 4 20.54 7.09 -18.64
CA ASP A 4 19.62 6.04 -18.24
C ASP A 4 18.91 6.44 -16.93
N TYR A 5 17.65 6.04 -16.80
CA TYR A 5 16.93 6.25 -15.55
C TYR A 5 17.67 5.57 -14.39
N ARG A 6 17.75 6.26 -13.25
CA ARG A 6 18.32 5.71 -12.02
C ARG A 6 17.28 4.82 -11.36
N CYS A 7 17.03 3.66 -11.94
CA CYS A 7 16.11 2.66 -11.45
C CYS A 7 16.66 1.26 -11.78
N PRO A 8 16.73 0.32 -10.82
CA PRO A 8 17.23 -1.03 -11.09
C PRO A 8 16.16 -1.97 -11.68
N PHE A 9 14.92 -1.49 -11.85
CA PHE A 9 13.79 -2.26 -12.36
C PHE A 9 13.49 -1.87 -13.80
N ASP A 10 13.01 -2.83 -14.60
CA ASP A 10 12.59 -2.59 -15.98
C ASP A 10 11.20 -1.97 -16.04
N ASP A 11 10.34 -2.38 -15.12
CA ASP A 11 8.98 -1.88 -14.99
C ASP A 11 8.72 -1.43 -13.55
N LEU A 12 8.05 -0.30 -13.41
CA LEU A 12 7.47 0.15 -12.16
C LEU A 12 5.96 -0.04 -12.27
N LEU A 13 5.38 -0.78 -11.32
CA LEU A 13 3.95 -1.02 -11.22
C LEU A 13 3.37 -0.03 -10.22
N ILE A 14 2.73 1.00 -10.71
CA ILE A 14 2.04 1.96 -9.85
C ILE A 14 0.76 1.30 -9.40
N LEU A 15 0.61 1.08 -8.10
CA LEU A 15 -0.49 0.31 -7.53
C LEU A 15 -1.22 1.15 -6.49
N ASP A 16 -2.54 1.04 -6.56
CA ASP A 16 -3.46 1.63 -5.59
C ASP A 16 -4.60 0.65 -5.28
N PHE A 17 -5.01 0.61 -4.00
CA PHE A 17 -6.17 -0.13 -3.53
C PHE A 17 -7.20 0.80 -2.90
N GLU A 18 -8.45 0.64 -3.32
CA GLU A 18 -9.59 1.08 -2.51
C GLU A 18 -10.07 -0.04 -1.61
N ALA A 19 -10.54 0.30 -0.42
CA ALA A 19 -11.06 -0.66 0.55
C ALA A 19 -12.37 -0.20 1.19
N THR A 20 -13.20 -1.16 1.62
CA THR A 20 -14.36 -0.88 2.45
C THR A 20 -13.95 -0.07 3.68
N CYS A 21 -14.71 0.97 4.01
CA CYS A 21 -14.44 1.80 5.18
C CYS A 21 -15.72 2.34 5.83
N GLU A 22 -15.56 2.86 7.04
CA GLU A 22 -16.61 3.53 7.78
C GLU A 22 -16.10 4.88 8.30
N LYS A 23 -16.96 5.89 8.24
CA LYS A 23 -16.62 7.24 8.69
C LYS A 23 -16.34 7.24 10.19
N ASP A 24 -15.24 7.88 10.58
CA ASP A 24 -14.83 8.07 11.97
C ASP A 24 -14.70 6.76 12.79
N ASN A 25 -14.57 5.61 12.12
CA ASN A 25 -14.29 4.32 12.72
C ASN A 25 -13.19 3.56 11.96
N TYR A 26 -11.98 3.64 12.48
CA TYR A 26 -10.82 2.90 12.00
C TYR A 26 -10.77 1.48 12.56
N ASP A 27 -11.45 1.15 13.67
CA ASP A 27 -11.58 -0.24 14.15
C ASP A 27 -12.61 -1.01 13.33
N TYR A 28 -12.36 -1.04 12.03
CA TYR A 28 -13.17 -1.61 10.98
C TYR A 28 -12.27 -2.61 10.24
N PRO A 29 -12.77 -3.77 9.79
CA PRO A 29 -11.97 -4.71 9.00
C PRO A 29 -12.04 -4.34 7.51
N PRO A 30 -11.06 -3.58 6.95
CA PRO A 30 -11.11 -3.19 5.55
C PRO A 30 -10.87 -4.39 4.62
N GLU A 31 -11.69 -4.51 3.59
CA GLU A 31 -11.53 -5.42 2.47
C GLU A 31 -11.28 -4.62 1.20
N ILE A 32 -10.31 -5.05 0.38
CA ILE A 32 -10.03 -4.42 -0.92
C ILE A 32 -11.27 -4.55 -1.80
N ILE A 33 -11.71 -3.45 -2.40
CA ILE A 33 -12.88 -3.34 -3.30
C ILE A 33 -12.54 -2.80 -4.69
N GLN A 34 -11.34 -2.23 -4.87
CA GLN A 34 -10.76 -1.93 -6.17
C GLN A 34 -9.26 -2.20 -6.14
N PHE A 35 -8.75 -2.89 -7.16
CA PHE A 35 -7.35 -3.19 -7.36
C PHE A 35 -6.91 -2.66 -8.72
N SER A 36 -6.15 -1.57 -8.71
CA SER A 36 -5.62 -0.93 -9.91
C SER A 36 -4.10 -0.98 -9.97
N VAL A 37 -3.57 -1.16 -11.19
CA VAL A 37 -2.16 -1.05 -11.51
C VAL A 37 -1.96 -0.37 -12.87
N ALA A 38 -1.12 0.67 -12.90
CA ALA A 38 -0.56 1.24 -14.13
C ALA A 38 0.92 0.85 -14.27
N VAL A 39 1.43 0.79 -15.51
CA VAL A 39 2.80 0.33 -15.79
C VAL A 39 3.64 1.48 -16.35
N LEU A 40 4.79 1.73 -15.74
CA LEU A 40 5.83 2.62 -16.26
C LEU A 40 7.05 1.78 -16.66
N ASN A 41 7.34 1.72 -17.96
CA ASN A 41 8.54 1.07 -18.46
C ASN A 41 9.73 2.02 -18.36
N THR A 42 10.75 1.64 -17.58
CA THR A 42 11.88 2.52 -17.25
C THR A 42 12.94 2.56 -18.36
N ARG A 43 13.00 1.52 -19.21
CA ARG A 43 13.95 1.43 -20.32
C ARG A 43 13.51 2.30 -21.49
N GLU A 44 12.24 2.18 -21.86
CA GLU A 44 11.61 2.97 -22.93
C GLU A 44 11.19 4.36 -22.43
N LYS A 45 11.13 4.56 -21.11
CA LYS A 45 10.75 5.82 -20.44
C LYS A 45 9.30 6.23 -20.76
N ILE A 46 8.42 5.25 -20.96
CA ILE A 46 7.01 5.44 -21.31
C ILE A 46 6.08 4.84 -20.25
N ILE A 47 4.97 5.54 -20.02
CA ILE A 47 3.81 4.97 -19.35
C ILE A 47 3.08 4.10 -20.37
N ARG A 48 2.80 2.85 -20.04
CA ARG A 48 2.16 1.87 -20.92
C ARG A 48 0.65 1.99 -20.78
N GLU A 49 0.06 2.94 -21.52
CA GLU A 49 -1.39 3.16 -21.54
C GLU A 49 -2.19 1.93 -22.01
N ASP A 50 -1.53 1.04 -22.78
CA ASP A 50 -2.10 -0.22 -23.28
C ASP A 50 -2.02 -1.39 -22.27
N VAL A 51 -1.31 -1.22 -21.15
CA VAL A 51 -1.06 -2.25 -20.15
C VAL A 51 -1.40 -1.72 -18.76
N SER A 52 -2.61 -2.03 -18.31
CA SER A 52 -3.08 -1.78 -16.95
C SER A 52 -3.89 -2.97 -16.41
N PHE A 53 -3.99 -3.03 -15.09
CA PHE A 53 -4.89 -3.92 -14.39
C PHE A 53 -5.89 -3.05 -13.62
N ASN A 54 -7.19 -3.28 -13.78
CA ASN A 54 -8.23 -2.58 -13.01
C ASN A 54 -9.37 -3.56 -12.76
N LYS A 55 -9.57 -3.93 -11.50
CA LYS A 55 -10.64 -4.84 -11.11
C LYS A 55 -11.31 -4.36 -9.84
N TYR A 56 -12.63 -4.33 -9.86
CA TYR A 56 -13.40 -4.30 -8.62
C TYR A 56 -13.35 -5.66 -7.95
N VAL A 57 -13.51 -5.66 -6.63
CA VAL A 57 -13.43 -6.85 -5.79
C VAL A 57 -14.65 -6.87 -4.88
N ARG A 58 -15.27 -8.04 -4.75
CA ARG A 58 -16.43 -8.24 -3.87
C ARG A 58 -15.98 -8.55 -2.43
N PRO A 59 -16.31 -7.70 -1.45
CA PRO A 59 -16.04 -7.96 -0.04
C PRO A 59 -16.98 -9.04 0.52
N VAL A 60 -16.51 -9.78 1.52
CA VAL A 60 -17.21 -10.91 2.16
C VAL A 60 -17.56 -10.62 3.62
N ILE A 61 -16.70 -9.91 4.36
CA ILE A 61 -16.94 -9.54 5.76
C ILE A 61 -17.99 -8.43 5.83
N ASN A 62 -17.81 -7.36 5.05
CA ASN A 62 -18.74 -6.24 4.95
C ASN A 62 -19.22 -6.08 3.50
N PRO A 63 -20.14 -6.94 3.04
CA PRO A 63 -20.58 -6.97 1.63
C PRO A 63 -21.36 -5.72 1.22
N GLN A 64 -21.83 -4.89 2.17
CA GLN A 64 -22.56 -3.65 1.90
C GLN A 64 -21.65 -2.46 2.18
N LEU A 65 -21.44 -1.62 1.16
CA LEU A 65 -20.72 -0.36 1.31
C LEU A 65 -21.51 0.55 2.24
N THR A 66 -20.80 1.22 3.14
CA THR A 66 -21.37 2.37 3.84
C THR A 66 -21.55 3.52 2.85
N ASP A 67 -22.52 4.40 3.10
CA ASP A 67 -22.71 5.61 2.27
C ASP A 67 -21.42 6.41 2.16
N PHE A 68 -20.68 6.54 3.27
CA PHE A 68 -19.38 7.21 3.29
C PHE A 68 -18.37 6.54 2.35
N CYS A 69 -18.27 5.21 2.35
CA CYS A 69 -17.35 4.50 1.48
C CYS A 69 -17.71 4.66 0.00
N ALA A 70 -19.01 4.58 -0.33
CA ALA A 70 -19.50 4.76 -1.69
C ALA A 70 -19.26 6.20 -2.19
N GLU A 71 -19.53 7.20 -1.36
CA GLU A 71 -19.26 8.61 -1.67
C GLU A 71 -17.77 8.90 -1.82
N LEU A 72 -16.94 8.37 -0.92
CA LEU A 72 -15.50 8.59 -0.94
C LEU A 72 -14.89 8.01 -2.22
N THR A 73 -15.14 6.72 -2.48
CA THR A 73 -14.50 5.98 -3.59
C THR A 73 -15.18 6.18 -4.94
N GLY A 74 -16.43 6.65 -4.94
CA GLY A 74 -17.28 6.71 -6.13
C GLY A 74 -17.76 5.33 -6.62
N ILE A 75 -17.58 4.27 -5.81
CA ILE A 75 -17.94 2.90 -6.17
C ILE A 75 -19.39 2.63 -5.77
N ASN A 76 -20.19 2.17 -6.74
CA ASN A 76 -21.58 1.76 -6.51
C ASN A 76 -21.67 0.32 -5.97
N GLN A 77 -22.66 0.06 -5.12
CA GLN A 77 -22.92 -1.28 -4.57
C GLN A 77 -23.08 -2.35 -5.66
N ASP A 78 -23.88 -2.06 -6.70
CA ASP A 78 -24.08 -2.94 -7.87
C ASP A 78 -22.78 -3.36 -8.56
N THR A 79 -21.73 -2.53 -8.48
CA THR A 79 -20.42 -2.81 -9.08
C THR A 79 -19.70 -3.90 -8.30
N ILE A 80 -19.65 -3.79 -6.97
CA ILE A 80 -18.96 -4.77 -6.13
C ILE A 80 -19.79 -6.06 -5.96
N ASP A 81 -21.13 -5.98 -6.04
CA ASP A 81 -22.00 -7.17 -5.97
C ASP A 81 -21.74 -8.15 -7.13
N LYS A 82 -21.37 -7.61 -8.30
CA LYS A 82 -21.08 -8.36 -9.53
C LYS A 82 -19.61 -8.70 -9.69
N ALA A 83 -18.75 -8.22 -8.79
CA ALA A 83 -17.31 -8.47 -8.84
C ALA A 83 -16.95 -9.87 -8.33
N ASP A 84 -15.77 -10.35 -8.73
CA ASP A 84 -15.17 -11.56 -8.18
C ASP A 84 -14.60 -11.27 -6.78
N THR A 85 -14.42 -12.31 -5.96
CA THR A 85 -13.81 -12.16 -4.63
C THR A 85 -12.30 -11.91 -4.72
N PHE A 86 -11.68 -11.41 -3.64
CA PHE A 86 -10.25 -11.08 -3.64
C PHE A 86 -9.34 -12.22 -4.12
N PRO A 87 -9.49 -13.49 -3.68
CA PRO A 87 -8.66 -14.59 -4.19
C PRO A 87 -8.75 -14.76 -5.71
N GLU A 88 -9.96 -14.67 -6.27
CA GLU A 88 -10.19 -14.80 -7.72
C GLU A 88 -9.59 -13.63 -8.49
N VAL A 89 -9.71 -12.40 -7.98
CA VAL A 89 -9.08 -11.21 -8.58
C VAL A 89 -7.57 -11.27 -8.47
N TYR A 90 -7.02 -11.79 -7.37
CA TYR A 90 -5.59 -11.98 -7.22
C TYR A 90 -5.03 -13.02 -8.20
N ASP A 91 -5.76 -14.12 -8.43
CA ASP A 91 -5.41 -15.09 -9.48
C ASP A 91 -5.43 -14.44 -10.88
N GLN A 92 -6.42 -13.59 -11.17
CA GLN A 92 -6.46 -12.80 -12.40
C GLN A 92 -5.26 -11.83 -12.50
N PHE A 93 -4.85 -11.21 -11.39
CA PHE A 93 -3.70 -10.32 -11.34
C PHE A 93 -2.39 -11.06 -11.64
N THR A 94 -2.17 -12.22 -11.03
CA THR A 94 -0.97 -13.03 -11.30
C THR A 94 -0.95 -13.55 -12.75
N ALA A 95 -2.10 -13.96 -13.30
CA ALA A 95 -2.22 -14.32 -14.71
C ALA A 95 -1.94 -13.13 -15.64
N TRP A 96 -2.36 -11.92 -15.26
CA TRP A 96 -2.08 -10.69 -16.00
C TRP A 96 -0.58 -10.36 -16.01
N LEU A 97 0.13 -10.47 -14.87
CA LEU A 97 1.59 -10.31 -14.81
C LEU A 97 2.29 -11.27 -15.78
N ASN A 98 1.89 -12.55 -15.78
CA ASN A 98 2.43 -13.57 -16.66
C ASN A 98 2.15 -13.26 -18.14
N LYS A 99 0.92 -12.87 -18.48
CA LYS A 99 0.51 -12.51 -19.85
C LYS A 99 1.35 -11.38 -20.42
N HIS A 100 1.71 -10.40 -19.59
CA HIS A 100 2.51 -9.24 -20.00
C HIS A 100 4.02 -9.43 -19.78
N ASN A 101 4.47 -10.63 -19.41
CA ASN A 101 5.87 -10.97 -19.13
C ASN A 101 6.52 -10.03 -18.09
N ILE A 102 5.73 -9.61 -17.09
CA ILE A 102 6.19 -8.79 -15.98
C ILE A 102 6.75 -9.74 -14.92
N GLN A 103 8.07 -9.90 -14.91
CA GLN A 103 8.76 -10.94 -14.13
C GLN A 103 9.15 -10.43 -12.75
N GLU A 104 8.95 -11.27 -11.72
CA GLU A 104 9.47 -11.02 -10.38
C GLU A 104 10.96 -10.64 -10.41
N LYS A 105 11.38 -9.80 -9.46
CA LYS A 105 12.72 -9.18 -9.37
C LYS A 105 13.07 -8.18 -10.48
N ARG A 106 12.30 -8.11 -11.56
CA ARG A 106 12.48 -7.11 -12.64
C ARG A 106 11.53 -5.92 -12.54
N PHE A 107 10.52 -6.02 -11.67
CA PHE A 107 9.63 -4.91 -11.33
C PHE A 107 9.64 -4.58 -9.83
N ALA A 108 9.14 -3.40 -9.50
CA ALA A 108 8.75 -3.02 -8.14
C ALA A 108 7.40 -2.31 -8.15
N PHE A 109 6.61 -2.49 -7.10
CA PHE A 109 5.44 -1.65 -6.88
C PHE A 109 5.84 -0.24 -6.44
N VAL A 110 5.05 0.73 -6.86
CA VAL A 110 5.11 2.13 -6.43
C VAL A 110 3.74 2.49 -5.88
N CYS A 111 3.70 2.96 -4.63
CA CYS A 111 2.48 3.42 -3.97
C CYS A 111 2.72 4.84 -3.45
N ASP A 112 1.66 5.61 -3.26
CA ASP A 112 1.75 6.97 -2.72
C ASP A 112 2.28 6.99 -1.27
N SER A 113 1.99 5.92 -0.53
CA SER A 113 2.20 5.79 0.90
C SER A 113 2.52 4.34 1.29
N ARG A 114 2.46 4.05 2.58
CA ARG A 114 2.61 2.69 3.11
C ARG A 114 1.27 1.94 3.21
N GLN A 115 0.13 2.59 3.02
CA GLN A 115 -1.17 2.00 3.39
C GLN A 115 -1.50 0.79 2.53
N ASP A 116 -1.27 0.83 1.22
CA ASP A 116 -1.55 -0.27 0.28
C ASP A 116 -0.82 -1.55 0.67
N MET A 117 0.48 -1.43 0.94
CA MET A 117 1.35 -2.59 1.16
C MET A 117 1.33 -3.05 2.61
N TRP A 118 1.52 -2.12 3.55
CA TRP A 118 1.63 -2.47 4.96
C TRP A 118 0.27 -2.73 5.62
N ARG A 119 -0.77 -1.97 5.27
CA ARG A 119 -2.09 -2.14 5.89
C ARG A 119 -2.99 -3.02 5.03
N PHE A 120 -3.37 -2.57 3.84
CA PHE A 120 -4.42 -3.20 3.05
C PHE A 120 -4.04 -4.59 2.53
N ALA A 121 -2.92 -4.73 1.81
CA ALA A 121 -2.47 -6.02 1.31
C ALA A 121 -2.22 -7.00 2.45
N GLN A 122 -1.43 -6.61 3.45
CA GLN A 122 -1.18 -7.47 4.62
C GLN A 122 -2.48 -7.94 5.29
N TYR A 123 -3.41 -7.02 5.54
CA TYR A 123 -4.65 -7.34 6.22
C TYR A 123 -5.59 -8.20 5.37
N GLN A 124 -5.71 -7.90 4.07
CA GLN A 124 -6.51 -8.71 3.14
C GLN A 124 -6.02 -10.17 3.10
N PHE A 125 -4.70 -10.38 2.99
CA PHE A 125 -4.14 -11.73 3.00
C PHE A 125 -4.37 -12.46 4.35
N LEU A 126 -4.39 -11.72 5.48
CA LEU A 126 -4.77 -12.29 6.78
C LEU A 126 -6.25 -12.71 6.82
N LEU A 127 -7.17 -11.89 6.30
CA LEU A 127 -8.60 -12.25 6.17
C LEU A 127 -8.79 -13.53 5.34
N ASN A 128 -8.01 -13.69 4.29
CA ASN A 128 -8.02 -14.89 3.44
C ASN A 128 -7.23 -16.07 4.03
N LYS A 129 -6.60 -15.93 5.21
CA LYS A 129 -5.75 -16.94 5.85
C LYS A 129 -4.61 -17.41 4.95
N GLN A 130 -4.03 -16.48 4.20
CA GLN A 130 -2.96 -16.72 3.23
C GLN A 130 -1.68 -15.97 3.63
N PRO A 131 -0.49 -16.52 3.29
CA PRO A 131 0.77 -15.80 3.50
C PRO A 131 0.84 -14.58 2.59
N LEU A 132 1.40 -13.46 3.08
CA LEU A 132 1.61 -12.28 2.25
C LEU A 132 2.68 -12.56 1.17
N PRO A 133 2.35 -12.45 -0.13
CA PRO A 133 3.28 -12.70 -1.22
C PRO A 133 4.53 -11.81 -1.17
N THR A 134 5.65 -12.35 -1.64
CA THR A 134 6.93 -11.63 -1.72
C THR A 134 6.79 -10.29 -2.41
N ILE A 135 6.02 -10.20 -3.50
CA ILE A 135 5.89 -8.98 -4.31
C ILE A 135 5.33 -7.79 -3.52
N PHE A 136 4.56 -8.02 -2.44
CA PHE A 136 3.97 -6.96 -1.61
C PHE A 136 4.79 -6.62 -0.35
N ARG A 137 5.94 -7.26 -0.14
CA ARG A 137 6.76 -7.09 1.08
C ARG A 137 7.84 -6.02 0.95
N GLN A 138 7.96 -5.42 -0.23
CA GLN A 138 8.85 -4.31 -0.53
C GLN A 138 8.27 -3.45 -1.64
N TRP A 139 8.39 -2.14 -1.53
CA TRP A 139 7.88 -1.21 -2.53
C TRP A 139 8.67 0.09 -2.54
N VAL A 140 8.39 0.90 -3.55
CA VAL A 140 8.73 2.31 -3.58
C VAL A 140 7.56 3.08 -2.98
N ASN A 141 7.75 3.66 -1.81
CA ASN A 141 6.87 4.69 -1.29
C ASN A 141 7.22 6.02 -1.98
N LEU A 142 6.37 6.45 -2.90
CA LEU A 142 6.53 7.70 -3.65
C LEU A 142 6.47 8.91 -2.73
N GLY A 143 5.71 8.85 -1.66
CA GLY A 143 5.62 9.94 -0.69
C GLY A 143 6.95 10.26 -0.01
N HIS A 144 7.83 9.28 0.18
CA HIS A 144 9.20 9.54 0.65
C HIS A 144 10.07 10.26 -0.39
N LEU A 145 9.86 9.99 -1.67
CA LEU A 145 10.56 10.66 -2.76
C LEU A 145 10.06 12.11 -2.90
N TYR A 146 8.73 12.30 -2.83
CA TYR A 146 8.10 13.61 -2.76
C TYR A 146 8.63 14.44 -1.59
N GLU A 147 8.63 13.91 -0.36
CA GLU A 147 9.18 14.59 0.82
C GLU A 147 10.64 15.02 0.62
N GLN A 148 11.43 14.18 -0.05
CA GLN A 148 12.84 14.46 -0.33
C GLN A 148 12.98 15.59 -1.34
N ASP A 149 12.25 15.55 -2.45
CA ASP A 149 12.30 16.59 -3.48
C ASP A 149 11.74 17.92 -2.97
N PHE A 150 10.65 17.89 -2.22
CA PHE A 150 10.07 19.05 -1.56
C PHE A 150 11.09 19.75 -0.65
N ARG A 151 11.83 18.99 0.18
CA ARG A 151 12.90 19.54 1.02
C ARG A 151 14.07 20.12 0.21
N LYS A 152 14.48 19.48 -0.89
CA LYS A 152 15.55 19.99 -1.77
C LYS A 152 15.16 21.30 -2.43
N ALA A 153 13.90 21.44 -2.83
CA ALA A 153 13.39 22.65 -3.47
C ALA A 153 13.32 23.86 -2.51
N GLN A 154 13.54 23.65 -1.20
CA GLN A 154 13.43 24.68 -0.15
C GLN A 154 12.11 25.45 -0.18
N GLN A 155 11.06 24.82 -0.70
CA GLN A 155 9.74 25.45 -0.79
C GLN A 155 9.10 25.49 0.60
N GLN A 156 8.54 26.65 0.94
CA GLN A 156 7.64 26.80 2.08
C GLN A 156 6.22 26.76 1.55
N ASP A 157 5.39 25.91 2.16
CA ASP A 157 3.96 25.74 1.89
C ASP A 157 3.55 25.35 0.46
N ILE A 158 3.21 24.06 0.31
CA ILE A 158 2.29 23.63 -0.75
C ILE A 158 0.96 23.32 -0.10
N TRP A 159 -0.04 24.10 -0.51
CA TRP A 159 -1.39 24.03 0.02
C TRP A 159 -2.21 23.02 -0.79
N GLY A 160 -2.92 22.13 -0.09
CA GLY A 160 -3.79 21.11 -0.67
C GLY A 160 -4.33 20.21 0.45
N PRO A 161 -5.63 19.92 0.51
CA PRO A 161 -6.20 19.09 1.57
C PRO A 161 -5.73 17.62 1.51
N SER A 162 -5.47 17.10 0.31
CA SER A 162 -5.00 15.71 0.09
C SER A 162 -3.52 15.61 -0.29
N PHE A 163 -2.98 14.39 -0.27
CA PHE A 163 -1.61 14.11 -0.71
C PHE A 163 -1.46 14.25 -2.24
N ILE A 164 -2.48 13.83 -3.00
CA ILE A 164 -2.56 13.97 -4.45
C ILE A 164 -2.50 15.43 -4.88
N GLU A 165 -3.28 16.32 -4.25
CA GLU A 165 -3.28 17.76 -4.58
C GLU A 165 -1.92 18.41 -4.29
N LYS A 166 -1.27 18.04 -3.18
CA LYS A 166 0.08 18.53 -2.85
C LYS A 166 1.10 18.11 -3.91
N MET A 167 1.09 16.84 -4.32
CA MET A 167 1.97 16.36 -5.40
C MET A 167 1.64 17.02 -6.74
N SER A 168 0.35 17.19 -7.05
CA SER A 168 -0.13 17.85 -8.28
C SER A 168 0.43 19.28 -8.38
N GLY A 169 0.28 20.06 -7.30
CA GLY A 169 0.82 21.42 -7.22
C GLY A 169 2.34 21.47 -7.29
N PHE A 170 3.04 20.58 -6.59
CA PHE A 170 4.51 20.56 -6.55
C PHE A 170 5.13 20.23 -7.91
N TYR A 171 4.67 19.15 -8.54
CA TYR A 171 5.22 18.67 -9.81
C TYR A 171 4.61 19.39 -11.02
N ASN A 172 3.61 20.25 -10.80
CA ASN A 172 2.82 20.92 -11.84
C ASN A 172 2.22 19.89 -12.84
N ILE A 173 1.66 18.82 -12.31
CA ILE A 173 0.99 17.76 -13.06
C ILE A 173 -0.48 17.76 -12.61
N PRO A 174 -1.45 18.04 -13.48
CA PRO A 174 -2.85 18.05 -13.08
C PRO A 174 -3.34 16.63 -12.78
N PHE A 175 -3.99 16.47 -11.64
CA PHE A 175 -4.84 15.32 -11.37
C PHE A 175 -6.12 15.43 -12.21
N ASN A 176 -6.45 14.37 -12.96
CA ASN A 176 -7.69 14.28 -13.73
C ASN A 176 -8.39 12.99 -13.32
N GLY A 177 -9.61 13.08 -12.82
CA GLY A 177 -10.36 11.94 -12.33
C GLY A 177 -11.03 12.23 -11.00
N HIS A 178 -11.47 11.17 -10.34
CA HIS A 178 -12.05 11.21 -9.00
C HIS A 178 -11.00 10.78 -7.98
N ASN A 179 -10.80 11.60 -6.93
CA ASN A 179 -9.90 11.24 -5.83
C ASN A 179 -10.49 10.04 -5.08
N HIS A 180 -9.68 9.06 -4.71
CA HIS A 180 -10.11 7.73 -4.25
C HIS A 180 -10.79 6.87 -5.33
N ASN A 181 -10.47 7.10 -6.61
CA ASN A 181 -10.62 6.08 -7.64
C ASN A 181 -9.24 5.51 -7.97
N ALA A 182 -9.03 4.22 -7.68
CA ALA A 182 -7.69 3.64 -7.75
C ALA A 182 -7.01 3.75 -9.12
N MET A 183 -7.77 3.74 -10.22
CA MET A 183 -7.17 3.83 -11.55
C MET A 183 -6.80 5.28 -11.91
N ASP A 184 -7.61 6.25 -11.52
CA ASP A 184 -7.30 7.67 -11.71
C ASP A 184 -6.06 8.06 -10.91
N GLU A 185 -5.95 7.56 -9.67
CA GLU A 185 -4.76 7.73 -8.82
C GLU A 185 -3.53 7.04 -9.42
N CYS A 186 -3.64 5.79 -9.88
CA CYS A 186 -2.55 5.11 -10.57
C CYS A 186 -2.05 5.90 -11.80
N ALA A 187 -2.96 6.41 -12.63
CA ALA A 187 -2.61 7.17 -13.83
C ALA A 187 -1.88 8.48 -13.49
N PHE A 188 -2.29 9.16 -12.43
CA PHE A 188 -1.61 10.35 -11.93
C PHE A 188 -0.24 10.03 -11.31
N LEU A 189 -0.18 9.06 -10.41
CA LEU A 189 1.04 8.65 -9.73
C LEU A 189 2.10 8.09 -10.70
N ALA A 190 1.68 7.49 -11.83
CA ALA A 190 2.59 7.12 -12.92
C ALA A 190 3.27 8.34 -13.55
N LYS A 191 2.54 9.42 -13.78
CA LYS A 191 3.11 10.69 -14.29
C LYS A 191 4.06 11.32 -13.28
N VAL A 192 3.69 11.32 -12.00
CA VAL A 192 4.58 11.81 -10.92
C VAL A 192 5.85 10.97 -10.81
N THR A 193 5.73 9.64 -10.81
CA THR A 193 6.87 8.72 -10.74
C THR A 193 7.80 8.91 -11.93
N LYS A 194 7.23 9.03 -13.14
CA LYS A 194 8.00 9.36 -14.34
C LYS A 194 8.71 10.72 -14.19
N ARG A 195 8.04 11.72 -13.64
CA ARG A 195 8.64 13.04 -13.41
C ARG A 195 9.83 12.98 -12.45
N VAL A 196 9.71 12.24 -11.35
CA VAL A 196 10.81 12.00 -10.40
C VAL A 196 12.03 11.39 -11.11
N LEU A 197 11.81 10.43 -12.01
CA LEU A 197 12.86 9.82 -12.83
C LEU A 197 13.46 10.79 -13.87
N ASP A 198 12.62 11.61 -14.52
CA ASP A 198 13.06 12.64 -15.48
C ASP A 198 13.93 13.71 -14.81
N ASP A 199 13.67 14.04 -13.54
CA ASP A 199 14.49 14.94 -12.73
C ASP A 199 15.81 14.28 -12.23
N GLY A 200 16.08 13.02 -12.61
CA GLY A 200 17.34 12.32 -12.32
C GLY A 200 17.44 11.73 -10.91
N ASN A 201 16.31 11.61 -10.20
CA ASN A 201 16.27 10.98 -8.88
C ASN A 201 16.37 9.45 -8.99
N LEU A 202 16.90 8.83 -7.92
CA LEU A 202 16.92 7.38 -7.78
C LEU A 202 15.53 6.91 -7.36
N VAL A 203 14.90 6.07 -8.19
CA VAL A 203 13.70 5.31 -7.83
C VAL A 203 14.10 3.86 -7.59
N ASN A 204 14.12 3.48 -6.32
CA ASN A 204 14.40 2.12 -5.87
C ASN A 204 13.55 1.85 -4.62
N ILE A 205 13.43 0.58 -4.24
CA ILE A 205 12.77 0.15 -3.01
C ILE A 205 13.30 0.96 -1.83
N ASN A 206 12.41 1.69 -1.19
CA ASN A 206 12.71 2.57 -0.06
C ASN A 206 11.91 2.19 1.19
N GLU A 207 11.01 1.20 1.09
CA GLU A 207 10.28 0.59 2.21
C GLU A 207 10.17 -0.92 2.06
N SER A 208 10.19 -1.61 3.20
CA SER A 208 9.98 -3.06 3.27
C SER A 208 9.35 -3.48 4.60
N LEU A 209 8.70 -4.64 4.59
CA LEU A 209 8.07 -5.25 5.74
C LEU A 209 9.06 -6.10 6.54
N LYS A 210 9.09 -5.90 7.86
CA LYS A 210 9.90 -6.68 8.81
C LYS A 210 9.03 -7.35 9.87
N CYS A 211 9.41 -8.54 10.33
CA CYS A 211 8.70 -9.19 11.45
C CYS A 211 9.05 -8.61 12.81
N ILE A 212 10.21 -7.96 12.95
CA ILE A 212 10.63 -7.35 14.21
C ILE A 212 11.12 -5.92 13.95
N SER A 213 10.73 -5.02 14.86
CA SER A 213 11.20 -3.64 14.92
C SER A 213 11.41 -3.23 16.38
N GLY A 214 12.55 -2.59 16.65
CA GLY A 214 12.94 -2.15 18.00
C GLY A 214 11.88 -1.29 18.69
N PRO A 215 11.30 -0.26 18.02
CA PRO A 215 10.20 0.53 18.57
C PRO A 215 9.01 -0.27 19.12
N ARG A 216 8.70 -1.46 18.57
CA ARG A 216 7.59 -2.30 19.06
C ARG A 216 7.89 -3.01 20.39
N ASN A 217 9.13 -2.98 20.86
CA ASN A 217 9.48 -3.52 22.17
C ASN A 217 9.07 -2.61 23.34
N VAL A 218 8.64 -1.38 23.06
CA VAL A 218 8.25 -0.40 24.07
C VAL A 218 6.72 -0.28 24.07
N PRO A 219 6.03 -0.75 25.13
CA PRO A 219 4.60 -0.55 25.28
C PRO A 219 4.22 0.93 25.23
N PHE A 220 2.99 1.21 24.81
CA PHE A 220 2.43 2.55 24.80
C PHE A 220 0.99 2.54 25.31
N ASN A 221 0.57 3.71 25.82
CA ASN A 221 -0.82 3.93 26.21
C ASN A 221 -1.67 4.17 24.97
N ILE A 222 -2.73 3.39 24.81
CA ILE A 222 -3.67 3.55 23.70
C ILE A 222 -4.44 4.86 23.90
N ASP A 223 -4.47 5.69 22.85
CA ASP A 223 -5.35 6.86 22.81
C ASP A 223 -6.82 6.38 22.90
N PRO A 224 -7.62 6.82 23.88
CA PRO A 224 -9.02 6.42 23.98
C PRO A 224 -9.86 6.74 22.74
N LYS A 225 -9.43 7.69 21.91
CA LYS A 225 -10.07 8.08 20.65
C LYS A 225 -9.41 7.46 19.41
N TRP A 226 -8.58 6.42 19.58
CA TRP A 226 -7.82 5.85 18.47
C TRP A 226 -8.69 5.42 17.29
N LYS A 227 -9.91 4.93 17.56
CA LYS A 227 -10.87 4.53 16.53
C LYS A 227 -11.33 5.69 15.64
N ALA A 228 -11.28 6.94 16.09
CA ALA A 228 -11.70 8.10 15.30
C ALA A 228 -10.52 8.92 14.73
N SER A 229 -9.28 8.49 14.97
CA SER A 229 -8.07 9.21 14.55
C SER A 229 -7.22 8.33 13.65
N PHE A 230 -6.98 8.76 12.41
CA PHE A 230 -6.14 8.03 11.46
C PHE A 230 -4.73 7.78 12.02
N VAL A 231 -4.14 8.81 12.65
CA VAL A 231 -2.79 8.74 13.19
C VAL A 231 -2.74 7.79 14.38
N SER A 232 -3.69 7.91 15.30
CA SER A 232 -3.74 7.08 16.50
C SER A 232 -4.04 5.61 16.14
N SER A 233 -4.94 5.36 15.19
CA SER A 233 -5.24 4.01 14.70
C SER A 233 -4.05 3.38 13.97
N CYS A 234 -3.32 4.13 13.14
CA CYS A 234 -2.08 3.62 12.54
C CYS A 234 -1.09 3.10 13.59
N LYS A 235 -0.92 3.82 14.70
CA LYS A 235 -0.04 3.39 15.81
C LYS A 235 -0.52 2.08 16.45
N VAL A 236 -1.83 1.90 16.59
CA VAL A 236 -2.44 0.66 17.08
C VAL A 236 -2.23 -0.48 16.09
N PHE A 237 -2.46 -0.26 14.80
CA PHE A 237 -2.26 -1.27 13.75
C PHE A 237 -0.81 -1.69 13.58
N GLU A 238 0.17 -0.79 13.76
CA GLU A 238 1.59 -1.14 13.73
C GLU A 238 1.96 -2.20 14.79
N ALA A 239 1.26 -2.19 15.92
CA ALA A 239 1.43 -3.18 16.97
C ALA A 239 0.62 -4.45 16.69
N MET A 240 -0.61 -4.35 16.19
CA MET A 240 -1.48 -5.51 15.89
C MET A 240 -1.02 -6.33 14.67
N LEU A 241 -0.51 -5.68 13.63
CA LEU A 241 -0.12 -6.34 12.40
C LEU A 241 1.24 -7.04 12.55
N PRO A 242 1.38 -8.29 12.05
CA PRO A 242 2.56 -9.11 12.27
C PRO A 242 3.83 -8.51 11.67
N LEU A 243 3.72 -7.93 10.46
CA LEU A 243 4.81 -7.23 9.81
C LEU A 243 4.64 -5.72 9.89
N VAL A 244 5.77 -5.03 10.08
CA VAL A 244 5.85 -3.58 10.21
C VAL A 244 6.61 -2.97 9.05
N ALA A 245 6.08 -1.87 8.50
CA ALA A 245 6.73 -1.06 7.48
C ALA A 245 7.99 -0.39 8.02
N THR A 246 9.10 -0.51 7.30
CA THR A 246 10.34 0.17 7.67
C THR A 246 11.04 0.77 6.46
N ARG A 247 11.50 2.02 6.62
CA ARG A 247 12.35 2.69 5.62
C ARG A 247 13.63 1.88 5.40
N THR A 248 13.98 1.74 4.13
CA THR A 248 15.15 1.02 3.65
C THR A 248 16.05 1.98 2.88
N LYS A 249 17.24 2.28 3.41
CA LYS A 249 18.17 3.24 2.78
C LYS A 249 18.94 2.66 1.60
N ARG A 250 19.17 1.35 1.60
CA ARG A 250 19.88 0.61 0.56
C ARG A 250 19.16 -0.70 0.34
N TYR A 251 18.76 -0.96 -0.90
CA TYR A 251 18.10 -2.19 -1.28
C TYR A 251 18.79 -2.78 -2.52
N TYR A 252 19.28 -4.00 -2.38
CA TYR A 252 19.93 -4.76 -3.43
C TYR A 252 19.08 -6.00 -3.72
N ILE A 253 18.52 -6.08 -4.93
CA ILE A 253 17.57 -7.13 -5.32
C ILE A 253 18.15 -8.54 -5.05
N VAL A 254 19.42 -8.76 -5.38
CA VAL A 254 20.13 -10.05 -5.20
C VAL A 254 20.16 -10.47 -3.72
N ASP A 255 20.38 -9.52 -2.81
CA ASP A 255 20.56 -9.81 -1.40
C ASP A 255 19.24 -9.85 -0.64
N ASN A 256 18.28 -9.01 -1.05
CA ASN A 256 17.13 -8.60 -0.25
C ASN A 256 15.79 -9.15 -0.74
N TYR A 257 15.62 -9.41 -2.04
CA TYR A 257 14.33 -9.83 -2.58
C TYR A 257 13.87 -11.16 -1.97
N GLY A 258 12.59 -11.19 -1.55
CA GLY A 258 12.00 -12.38 -0.95
C GLY A 258 12.48 -12.69 0.46
N LYS A 259 13.24 -11.82 1.13
CA LYS A 259 13.69 -12.02 2.52
C LYS A 259 13.17 -10.93 3.43
N CYS A 260 12.86 -11.28 4.67
CA CYS A 260 12.65 -10.29 5.71
C CYS A 260 13.97 -9.61 6.05
N LEU A 261 14.03 -8.27 6.03
CA LEU A 261 15.25 -7.51 6.34
C LEU A 261 15.56 -7.41 7.85
N TYR A 262 14.94 -8.26 8.67
CA TYR A 262 15.31 -8.46 10.07
C TYR A 262 15.88 -9.87 10.27
N CYS A 263 15.06 -10.91 10.05
CA CYS A 263 15.47 -12.30 10.30
C CYS A 263 16.13 -12.98 9.10
N PHE A 264 16.19 -12.33 7.94
CA PHE A 264 16.71 -12.85 6.66
C PHE A 264 16.03 -14.14 6.14
N ASN A 265 14.91 -14.53 6.73
CA ASN A 265 14.13 -15.69 6.30
C ASN A 265 13.11 -15.29 5.21
N ALA A 266 12.99 -16.14 4.19
CA ALA A 266 12.01 -16.00 3.12
C ALA A 266 10.59 -16.33 3.57
N ASP A 267 10.43 -17.30 4.47
CA ASP A 267 9.15 -17.78 5.01
C ASP A 267 8.51 -16.81 6.01
N CYS A 268 9.13 -15.65 6.22
CA CYS A 268 8.62 -14.58 7.07
C CYS A 268 7.48 -13.80 6.38
N THR A 269 6.35 -14.46 6.16
CA THR A 269 5.23 -13.99 5.35
C THR A 269 4.11 -13.31 6.15
N GLY A 270 4.32 -13.10 7.45
CA GLY A 270 3.33 -12.46 8.33
C GLY A 270 2.28 -13.42 8.91
N THR A 271 2.37 -14.72 8.65
CA THR A 271 1.46 -15.72 9.25
C THR A 271 1.66 -15.93 10.75
N ASP A 272 2.84 -15.57 11.27
CA ASP A 272 3.14 -15.61 12.72
C ASP A 272 3.62 -14.25 13.23
N HIS A 273 3.00 -13.78 14.31
CA HIS A 273 3.29 -12.48 14.90
C HIS A 273 4.45 -12.56 15.90
N LYS A 274 5.66 -12.22 15.44
CA LYS A 274 6.91 -12.31 16.24
C LYS A 274 7.02 -11.33 17.41
N GLN A 275 6.16 -10.31 17.49
CA GLN A 275 6.11 -9.35 18.60
C GLN A 275 4.67 -9.15 19.13
N TYR A 276 3.96 -10.24 19.44
CA TYR A 276 2.53 -10.19 19.81
C TYR A 276 2.22 -9.15 20.90
N PRO A 277 1.31 -8.18 20.66
CA PRO A 277 1.12 -7.04 21.55
C PRO A 277 0.09 -7.32 22.66
N GLY A 278 0.35 -8.28 23.54
CA GLY A 278 -0.58 -8.63 24.64
C GLY A 278 -1.01 -7.42 25.48
N TYR A 279 -0.05 -6.55 25.81
CA TYR A 279 -0.27 -5.30 26.54
C TYR A 279 -1.28 -4.35 25.87
N LEU A 280 -1.43 -4.44 24.54
CA LEU A 280 -2.35 -3.61 23.78
C LEU A 280 -3.77 -4.15 23.96
N TYR A 281 -3.95 -5.46 23.78
CA TYR A 281 -5.26 -6.09 23.91
C TYR A 281 -5.82 -5.98 25.34
N GLU A 282 -4.98 -6.02 26.37
CA GLU A 282 -5.37 -5.80 27.76
C GLU A 282 -5.88 -4.38 28.05
N GLN A 283 -5.43 -3.38 27.27
CA GLN A 283 -5.85 -1.98 27.44
C GLN A 283 -7.16 -1.66 26.71
N LEU A 284 -7.58 -2.47 25.74
CA LEU A 284 -8.79 -2.21 24.96
C LEU A 284 -10.03 -2.45 25.82
N LYS A 285 -10.86 -1.42 25.98
CA LYS A 285 -12.15 -1.54 26.71
C LYS A 285 -13.08 -2.59 26.09
N GLU A 286 -13.06 -2.66 24.77
CA GLU A 286 -13.80 -3.61 23.96
C GLU A 286 -12.84 -4.27 22.99
N PRO A 287 -12.97 -5.58 22.72
CA PRO A 287 -12.15 -6.25 21.74
C PRO A 287 -12.21 -5.54 20.37
N SER A 288 -11.06 -5.44 19.70
CA SER A 288 -10.97 -4.79 18.39
C SER A 288 -11.60 -5.68 17.32
N VAL A 289 -12.56 -5.13 16.58
CA VAL A 289 -13.21 -5.83 15.45
C VAL A 289 -12.18 -6.11 14.36
N PHE A 290 -11.29 -5.17 14.07
CA PHE A 290 -10.16 -5.37 13.15
C PHE A 290 -9.30 -6.57 13.57
N ALA A 291 -8.92 -6.66 14.84
CA ALA A 291 -8.06 -7.74 15.31
C ALA A 291 -8.77 -9.11 15.35
N ILE A 292 -10.01 -9.16 15.82
CA ILE A 292 -10.78 -10.42 15.90
C ILE A 292 -11.02 -10.99 14.51
N THR A 293 -11.47 -10.16 13.57
CA THR A 293 -11.86 -10.62 12.23
C THR A 293 -10.71 -11.30 11.50
N ALA A 294 -9.49 -10.76 11.65
CA ALA A 294 -8.28 -11.31 11.05
C ALA A 294 -7.56 -12.37 11.91
N GLY A 295 -8.13 -12.77 13.06
CA GLY A 295 -7.52 -13.77 13.95
C GLY A 295 -6.19 -13.31 14.57
N LEU A 296 -6.04 -12.01 14.83
CA LEU A 296 -4.82 -11.43 15.38
C LEU A 296 -4.72 -11.54 16.91
N MET A 297 -5.82 -11.86 17.59
CA MET A 297 -5.85 -12.11 19.03
C MET A 297 -5.62 -13.60 19.31
N LYS A 298 -4.73 -13.91 20.25
CA LYS A 298 -4.57 -15.27 20.78
C LYS A 298 -5.69 -15.57 21.77
N GLU A 299 -6.26 -16.77 21.67
CA GLU A 299 -7.18 -17.33 22.67
C GLU A 299 -6.52 -17.51 24.04
#